data_AF-A0A2H3E6Q9-F1
#
_entry.id   AF-A0A2H3E6Q9-F1
#
_cell.length_a   1.000
_cell.length_b   1.000
_cell.length_c   1.000
_cell.angle_alpha   90.00
_cell.angle_beta   90.00
_cell.angle_gamma   90.00
#
_symmetry.space_group_name_H-M   'P 1'
#
loop_
_entity.id
_entity.type
_entity.pdbx_description
1 polymer ?
#
loop_
_entity_poly.entity_id
_entity_poly.type
_entity_poly.pdbx_seq_one_letter_code
_entity_poly.pdbx_strand_id
1 'polypeptide(L)'
;MEFIFLGTGTSAGLPYIDCITAPPEREACKTCLSALTPEGKRNIRRNTSAVVRMHTKEGRKATIVIDAGKTFQASALEWFPKYGLREIDAILITHSHADALNGLDDLRSWTLYGLIQSHIDIYLSQETFDAVKTSFPYLVLKECASGGGDVPEFKWHVISDQIPFEINDTGIHVTPFSVHHGFCPLNSLRDHLHRSPSFPLLDEAPSQVLEQRKPFLSFGFKISNQLVYISDASHIPEESWNVITPKTSGHVPVCVLDCLQLEPHTSHFRLAQSVSVARRICATRTYLTGFCHAATHEEYVSMGEIVGGALKAQGEMAALNAKGFSVEKGDAIWIRPAHDGLRVTVDDGVVWDETYLNQSFQGKVSWRGWHAYLKSLLSWKRLATMLF
;
A
#
# COMPACT_ATOMS: atom_id res chain seq x y z
N MET A 1 -1.47 -12.32 12.64
CA MET A 1 -1.40 -11.85 11.23
C MET A 1 0.04 -11.50 10.89
N GLU A 2 0.44 -11.74 9.64
CA GLU A 2 1.66 -11.18 9.06
C GLU A 2 1.26 -10.18 7.96
N PHE A 3 1.92 -9.02 7.90
CA PHE A 3 1.69 -7.98 6.91
C PHE A 3 3.04 -7.63 6.27
N ILE A 4 3.12 -7.66 4.93
CA ILE A 4 4.37 -7.44 4.18
C ILE A 4 4.12 -6.34 3.15
N PHE A 5 4.93 -5.29 3.17
CA PHE A 5 4.88 -4.26 2.13
C PHE A 5 5.59 -4.76 0.87
N LEU A 6 4.85 -4.95 -0.23
CA LEU A 6 5.43 -5.32 -1.52
C LEU A 6 6.03 -4.11 -2.24
N GLY A 7 5.42 -2.95 -2.04
CA GLY A 7 5.90 -1.65 -2.52
C GLY A 7 5.31 -0.52 -1.68
N THR A 8 6.02 0.61 -1.63
CA THR A 8 5.73 1.75 -0.72
C THR A 8 5.80 3.12 -1.39
N GLY A 9 5.94 3.15 -2.72
CA GLY A 9 6.19 4.34 -3.52
C GLY A 9 4.97 4.82 -4.30
N THR A 10 5.14 5.98 -4.92
CA THR A 10 4.14 6.61 -5.80
C THR A 10 3.84 5.79 -7.05
N SER A 11 2.89 6.27 -7.85
CA SER A 11 2.57 5.72 -9.16
C SER A 11 3.77 5.55 -10.10
N ALA A 12 4.80 6.40 -10.03
CA ALA A 12 6.01 6.26 -10.83
C ALA A 12 7.04 5.25 -10.26
N GLY A 13 6.92 4.86 -8.99
CA GLY A 13 7.97 4.15 -8.25
C GLY A 13 9.22 5.00 -8.03
N LEU A 14 10.15 4.58 -7.17
CA LEU A 14 11.43 5.26 -6.96
C LEU A 14 12.59 4.29 -7.16
N PRO A 15 13.72 4.75 -7.73
CA PRO A 15 14.02 6.13 -8.14
C PRO A 15 13.25 6.58 -9.41
N TYR A 16 13.02 7.89 -9.56
CA TYR A 16 12.50 8.44 -10.82
C TYR A 16 13.57 8.44 -11.89
N ILE A 17 13.20 8.00 -13.09
CA ILE A 17 14.11 7.92 -14.25
C ILE A 17 14.72 9.29 -14.54
N ASP A 18 13.90 10.35 -14.55
CA ASP A 18 14.35 11.71 -14.84
C ASP A 18 15.41 12.25 -13.86
N CYS A 19 15.41 11.74 -12.62
CA CYS A 19 16.37 12.11 -11.59
C CYS A 19 17.72 11.40 -11.76
N ILE A 20 17.70 10.11 -12.13
CA ILE A 20 18.92 9.31 -12.28
C ILE A 20 19.56 9.47 -13.66
N THR A 21 18.81 9.97 -14.64
CA THR A 21 19.31 10.34 -15.97
C THR A 21 19.36 11.85 -16.16
N ALA A 22 19.35 12.62 -15.07
CA ALA A 22 19.40 14.07 -15.13
C ALA A 22 20.70 14.54 -15.82
N PRO A 23 20.65 15.58 -16.67
CA PRO A 23 21.86 16.14 -17.27
C PRO A 23 22.71 16.83 -16.18
N PRO A 24 24.04 16.99 -16.39
CA PRO A 24 24.95 17.50 -15.36
C PRO A 24 24.59 18.87 -14.77
N GLU A 25 23.82 19.68 -15.50
CA GLU A 25 23.39 21.02 -15.08
C GLU A 25 22.19 21.01 -14.11
N ARG A 26 21.45 19.89 -14.01
CA ARG A 26 20.30 19.76 -13.12
C ARG A 26 20.77 19.30 -11.73
N GLU A 27 20.21 19.91 -10.70
CA GLU A 27 20.47 19.51 -9.32
C GLU A 27 20.12 18.03 -9.10
N ALA A 28 21.07 17.31 -8.51
CA ALA A 28 20.98 15.90 -8.20
C ALA A 28 19.93 15.63 -7.10
N CYS A 29 18.94 14.78 -7.40
CA CYS A 29 17.96 14.35 -6.40
C CYS A 29 18.61 13.42 -5.36
N LYS A 30 18.81 13.93 -4.13
CA LYS A 30 19.37 13.18 -2.99
C LYS A 30 18.69 11.81 -2.78
N THR A 31 17.37 11.77 -2.75
CA THR A 31 16.61 10.54 -2.49
C THR A 31 16.77 9.52 -3.60
N CYS A 32 16.58 9.91 -4.87
CA CYS A 32 16.69 8.99 -6.00
C CYS A 32 18.13 8.46 -6.15
N LEU A 33 19.14 9.31 -5.98
CA LEU A 33 20.54 8.86 -6.03
C LEU A 33 20.90 7.93 -4.88
N SER A 34 20.40 8.21 -3.66
CA SER A 34 20.63 7.30 -2.53
C SER A 34 20.07 5.90 -2.75
N ALA A 35 18.99 5.76 -3.54
CA ALA A 35 18.39 4.46 -3.85
C ALA A 35 19.36 3.54 -4.64
N LEU A 36 20.42 4.10 -5.23
CA LEU A 36 21.46 3.38 -5.94
C LEU A 36 22.59 2.88 -5.02
N THR A 37 22.60 3.24 -3.73
CA THR A 37 23.61 2.80 -2.76
C THR A 37 23.07 1.70 -1.83
N PRO A 38 23.94 0.84 -1.26
CA PRO A 38 23.52 -0.18 -0.30
C PRO A 38 22.79 0.40 0.93
N GLU A 39 23.21 1.56 1.41
CA GLU A 39 22.66 2.23 2.60
C GLU A 39 21.29 2.83 2.32
N GLY A 40 21.07 3.31 1.09
CA GLY A 40 19.81 3.92 0.67
C GLY A 40 18.81 2.95 0.05
N LYS A 41 18.98 1.63 0.19
CA LYS A 41 18.04 0.62 -0.33
C LYS A 41 16.58 0.84 0.07
N ARG A 42 16.32 1.43 1.25
CA ARG A 42 14.96 1.80 1.71
C ARG A 42 14.33 2.95 0.91
N ASN A 43 15.09 3.61 0.04
CA ASN A 43 14.58 4.60 -0.92
C ASN A 43 14.25 4.00 -2.30
N ILE A 44 14.49 2.70 -2.51
CA ILE A 44 13.87 1.97 -3.61
C ILE A 44 12.43 1.71 -3.18
N ARG A 45 11.46 2.24 -3.94
CA ARG A 45 10.04 2.18 -3.57
C ARG A 45 9.22 1.78 -4.79
N ARG A 46 8.78 0.54 -4.85
CA ARG A 46 7.85 0.03 -5.87
C ARG A 46 6.44 0.58 -5.64
N ASN A 47 5.54 0.45 -6.60
CA ASN A 47 4.15 0.89 -6.44
C ASN A 47 3.53 0.29 -5.18
N THR A 48 2.74 1.11 -4.48
CA THR A 48 2.02 0.73 -3.27
C THR A 48 1.30 -0.60 -3.46
N SER A 49 1.67 -1.59 -2.65
CA SER A 49 1.09 -2.93 -2.67
C SER A 49 1.52 -3.68 -1.41
N ALA A 50 0.71 -4.63 -0.96
CA ALA A 50 1.01 -5.40 0.25
C ALA A 50 0.48 -6.83 0.21
N VAL A 51 0.98 -7.65 1.12
CA VAL A 51 0.46 -8.98 1.42
C VAL A 51 0.00 -9.03 2.88
N VAL A 52 -1.20 -9.54 3.09
CA VAL A 52 -1.73 -9.93 4.39
C VAL A 52 -1.80 -11.44 4.45
N ARG A 53 -1.09 -12.05 5.42
CA ARG A 53 -1.14 -13.49 5.66
C ARG A 53 -1.77 -13.77 7.02
N MET A 54 -2.88 -14.51 7.02
CA MET A 54 -3.67 -14.82 8.21
C MET A 54 -4.01 -16.30 8.28
N HIS A 55 -4.25 -16.80 9.49
CA HIS A 55 -4.77 -18.16 9.66
C HIS A 55 -6.26 -18.17 9.31
N THR A 56 -6.67 -19.15 8.52
CA THR A 56 -8.08 -19.43 8.27
C THR A 56 -8.70 -20.15 9.47
N LYS A 57 -10.03 -20.31 9.48
CA LYS A 57 -10.74 -21.10 10.49
C LYS A 57 -10.31 -22.58 10.52
N GLU A 58 -9.77 -23.10 9.41
CA GLU A 58 -9.17 -24.45 9.31
C GLU A 58 -7.68 -24.48 9.70
N GLY A 59 -7.09 -23.34 10.06
CA GLY A 59 -5.71 -23.24 10.55
C GLY A 59 -4.63 -23.10 9.46
N ARG A 60 -4.97 -23.23 8.17
CA ARG A 60 -4.03 -22.94 7.06
C ARG A 60 -3.74 -21.44 6.99
N LYS A 61 -2.63 -21.04 6.36
CA LYS A 61 -2.34 -19.62 6.10
C LYS A 61 -2.93 -19.21 4.76
N ALA A 62 -3.84 -18.24 4.76
CA ALA A 62 -4.31 -17.60 3.54
C ALA A 62 -3.46 -16.36 3.22
N THR A 63 -3.16 -16.14 1.94
CA THR A 63 -2.36 -15.03 1.42
C THR A 63 -3.26 -14.10 0.62
N ILE A 64 -3.42 -12.87 1.10
CA ILE A 64 -4.25 -11.84 0.48
C ILE A 64 -3.32 -10.75 -0.02
N VAL A 65 -3.35 -10.44 -1.31
CA VAL A 65 -2.61 -9.30 -1.88
C VAL A 65 -3.53 -8.08 -1.90
N ILE A 66 -2.99 -6.90 -1.60
CA ILE A 66 -3.66 -5.62 -1.83
C ILE A 66 -2.89 -4.92 -2.95
N ASP A 67 -3.59 -4.67 -4.05
CA ASP A 67 -3.10 -4.10 -5.31
C ASP A 67 -2.00 -4.92 -6.02
N ALA A 68 -2.09 -4.95 -7.35
CA ALA A 68 -1.12 -5.55 -8.26
C ALA A 68 -0.76 -4.54 -9.36
N GLY A 69 0.02 -3.53 -9.00
CA GLY A 69 0.50 -2.49 -9.91
C GLY A 69 1.56 -2.93 -10.91
N LYS A 70 2.00 -2.03 -11.79
CA LYS A 70 3.04 -2.30 -12.82
C LYS A 70 4.40 -2.77 -12.27
N THR A 71 4.71 -2.56 -10.98
CA THR A 71 5.93 -3.10 -10.35
C THR A 71 5.70 -4.42 -9.60
N PHE A 72 4.49 -4.99 -9.66
CA PHE A 72 4.12 -6.20 -8.90
C PHE A 72 5.03 -7.38 -9.20
N GLN A 73 5.36 -7.64 -10.47
CA GLN A 73 6.29 -8.72 -10.84
C GLN A 73 7.61 -8.62 -10.08
N ALA A 74 8.24 -7.44 -10.08
CA ALA A 74 9.52 -7.22 -9.42
C ALA A 74 9.41 -7.39 -7.90
N SER A 75 8.31 -6.91 -7.30
CA SER A 75 8.01 -7.16 -5.88
C SER A 75 7.82 -8.64 -5.59
N ALA A 76 7.11 -9.36 -6.46
CA ALA A 76 6.79 -10.76 -6.25
C ALA A 76 8.04 -11.64 -6.34
N LEU A 77 8.90 -11.40 -7.36
CA LEU A 77 10.19 -12.08 -7.52
C LEU A 77 11.09 -11.92 -6.30
N GLU A 78 11.10 -10.76 -5.65
CA GLU A 78 11.94 -10.51 -4.48
C GLU A 78 11.31 -11.05 -3.18
N TRP A 79 10.03 -10.75 -2.94
CA TRP A 79 9.41 -10.96 -1.63
C TRP A 79 8.72 -12.30 -1.48
N PHE A 80 8.11 -12.88 -2.53
CA PHE A 80 7.40 -14.14 -2.39
C PHE A 80 8.34 -15.30 -2.04
N PRO A 81 9.50 -15.48 -2.71
CA PRO A 81 10.47 -16.49 -2.30
C PRO A 81 11.01 -16.25 -0.89
N LYS A 82 11.34 -14.98 -0.56
CA LYS A 82 11.91 -14.60 0.75
C LYS A 82 10.98 -14.93 1.92
N TYR A 83 9.68 -14.68 1.78
CA TYR A 83 8.70 -14.89 2.85
C TYR A 83 7.95 -16.23 2.76
N GLY A 84 8.31 -17.08 1.78
CA GLY A 84 7.65 -18.37 1.55
C GLY A 84 6.18 -18.20 1.17
N LEU A 85 5.85 -17.16 0.42
CA LEU A 85 4.54 -16.99 -0.20
C LEU A 85 4.50 -17.87 -1.46
N ARG A 86 3.40 -18.58 -1.67
CA ARG A 86 3.27 -19.59 -2.73
C ARG A 86 1.99 -19.38 -3.50
N GLU A 87 0.86 -19.49 -2.82
CA GLU A 87 -0.48 -19.26 -3.39
C GLU A 87 -0.97 -17.85 -3.04
N ILE A 88 -1.93 -17.35 -3.82
CA ILE A 88 -2.65 -16.11 -3.60
C ILE A 88 -4.14 -16.45 -3.50
N ASP A 89 -4.70 -16.40 -2.30
CA ASP A 89 -6.11 -16.73 -2.05
C ASP A 89 -7.06 -15.62 -2.50
N ALA A 90 -6.61 -14.37 -2.43
CA ALA A 90 -7.39 -13.22 -2.85
C ALA A 90 -6.50 -12.04 -3.23
N ILE A 91 -6.99 -11.22 -4.15
CA ILE A 91 -6.45 -9.89 -4.41
C ILE A 91 -7.54 -8.87 -4.18
N LEU A 92 -7.25 -7.87 -3.36
CA LEU A 92 -8.09 -6.69 -3.16
C LEU A 92 -7.53 -5.56 -4.00
N ILE A 93 -8.32 -5.01 -4.93
CA ILE A 93 -7.90 -3.84 -5.73
C ILE A 93 -8.57 -2.59 -5.16
N THR A 94 -7.77 -1.59 -4.83
CA THR A 94 -8.22 -0.32 -4.24
C THR A 94 -8.93 0.56 -5.25
N HIS A 95 -8.35 0.72 -6.45
CA HIS A 95 -8.87 1.60 -7.50
C HIS A 95 -8.30 1.28 -8.88
N SER A 96 -8.73 2.05 -9.90
CA SER A 96 -8.47 1.76 -11.32
C SER A 96 -7.19 2.38 -11.93
N HIS A 97 -6.27 2.93 -11.14
CA HIS A 97 -5.03 3.46 -11.71
C HIS A 97 -3.99 2.37 -12.01
N ALA A 98 -3.10 2.69 -12.95
CA ALA A 98 -2.10 1.76 -13.47
C ALA A 98 -1.17 1.16 -12.39
N ASP A 99 -0.86 1.96 -11.37
CA ASP A 99 -0.05 1.56 -10.23
C ASP A 99 -0.78 0.67 -9.22
N ALA A 100 -2.09 0.47 -9.36
CA ALA A 100 -2.87 -0.49 -8.58
C ALA A 100 -3.19 -1.78 -9.36
N LEU A 101 -3.29 -1.75 -10.70
CA LEU A 101 -3.79 -2.90 -11.48
C LEU A 101 -2.96 -3.36 -12.69
N ASN A 102 -1.96 -2.60 -13.18
CA ASN A 102 -1.27 -2.99 -14.42
C ASN A 102 -0.35 -4.22 -14.28
N GLY A 103 -0.19 -4.77 -13.08
CA GLY A 103 0.49 -6.04 -12.83
C GLY A 103 -0.44 -7.25 -12.81
N LEU A 104 -1.74 -7.07 -13.06
CA LEU A 104 -2.68 -8.20 -13.14
C LEU A 104 -2.24 -9.24 -14.17
N ASP A 105 -1.60 -8.82 -15.27
CA ASP A 105 -1.13 -9.75 -16.29
C ASP A 105 -0.03 -10.71 -15.80
N ASP A 106 0.81 -10.26 -14.86
CA ASP A 106 1.91 -11.05 -14.29
C ASP A 106 1.42 -12.23 -13.44
N LEU A 107 0.17 -12.17 -12.96
CA LEU A 107 -0.46 -13.21 -12.15
C LEU A 107 -0.67 -14.52 -12.90
N ARG A 108 -0.52 -14.53 -14.23
CA ARG A 108 -0.52 -15.77 -15.03
C ARG A 108 0.47 -16.80 -14.49
N SER A 109 1.58 -16.34 -13.90
CA SER A 109 2.60 -17.21 -13.31
C SER A 109 2.07 -18.11 -12.18
N TRP A 110 0.94 -17.76 -11.56
CA TRP A 110 0.27 -18.57 -10.53
C TRP A 110 -0.76 -19.54 -11.10
N THR A 111 -1.43 -19.16 -12.19
CA THR A 111 -2.53 -19.96 -12.75
C THR A 111 -2.11 -20.80 -13.95
N LEU A 112 -0.89 -20.60 -14.45
CA LEU A 112 -0.36 -21.27 -15.62
C LEU A 112 -0.46 -22.79 -15.48
N TYR A 113 -1.27 -23.39 -16.36
CA TYR A 113 -1.58 -24.83 -16.37
C TYR A 113 -2.08 -25.40 -15.02
N GLY A 114 -2.58 -24.55 -14.12
CA GLY A 114 -2.99 -24.96 -12.78
C GLY A 114 -1.86 -25.50 -11.89
N LEU A 115 -0.59 -25.16 -12.19
CA LEU A 115 0.57 -25.73 -11.49
C LEU A 115 0.67 -25.30 -10.01
N ILE A 116 0.31 -24.05 -9.72
CA ILE A 116 0.25 -23.53 -8.35
C ILE A 116 -1.21 -23.47 -7.88
N GLN A 117 -2.08 -22.85 -8.67
CA GLN A 117 -3.52 -22.76 -8.38
C GLN A 117 -4.34 -22.68 -9.67
N SER A 118 -5.61 -23.06 -9.63
CA SER A 118 -6.47 -23.06 -10.83
C SER A 118 -6.99 -21.69 -11.22
N HIS A 119 -7.14 -20.78 -10.25
CA HIS A 119 -7.57 -19.39 -10.44
C HIS A 119 -7.13 -18.54 -9.25
N ILE A 120 -7.27 -17.22 -9.37
CA ILE A 120 -7.14 -16.25 -8.27
C ILE A 120 -8.47 -15.48 -8.13
N ASP A 121 -8.99 -15.36 -6.91
CA ASP A 121 -10.15 -14.51 -6.64
C ASP A 121 -9.73 -13.03 -6.54
N ILE A 122 -10.36 -12.16 -7.35
CA ILE A 122 -10.09 -10.72 -7.38
C ILE A 122 -11.33 -9.98 -6.89
N TYR A 123 -11.16 -9.12 -5.88
CA TYR A 123 -12.21 -8.34 -5.25
C TYR A 123 -11.99 -6.85 -5.51
N LEU A 124 -12.99 -6.18 -6.08
CA LEU A 124 -12.88 -4.78 -6.47
C LEU A 124 -14.26 -4.10 -6.65
N SER A 125 -14.28 -2.78 -6.80
CA SER A 125 -15.52 -2.05 -7.09
C SER A 125 -16.03 -2.32 -8.51
N GLN A 126 -17.31 -2.03 -8.76
CA GLN A 126 -17.89 -2.14 -10.11
C GLN A 126 -17.17 -1.22 -11.11
N GLU A 127 -16.87 0.01 -10.70
CA GLU A 127 -16.17 1.01 -11.53
C GLU A 127 -14.76 0.54 -11.90
N THR A 128 -14.07 -0.10 -10.95
CA THR A 128 -12.74 -0.66 -11.20
C THR A 128 -12.83 -1.84 -12.15
N PHE A 129 -13.90 -2.65 -12.08
CA PHE A 129 -14.09 -3.81 -12.96
C PHE A 129 -14.35 -3.38 -14.39
N ASP A 130 -15.16 -2.35 -14.58
CA ASP A 130 -15.43 -1.76 -15.89
C ASP A 130 -14.15 -1.15 -16.51
N ALA A 131 -13.29 -0.54 -15.68
CA ALA A 131 -11.99 -0.05 -16.11
C ALA A 131 -11.04 -1.18 -16.54
N VAL A 132 -11.00 -2.31 -15.82
CA VAL A 132 -10.22 -3.50 -16.21
C VAL A 132 -10.74 -4.07 -17.52
N LYS A 133 -12.06 -4.23 -17.66
CA LYS A 133 -12.68 -4.74 -18.89
C LYS A 133 -12.36 -3.87 -20.11
N THR A 134 -12.24 -2.56 -19.91
CA THR A 134 -11.89 -1.62 -20.98
C THR A 134 -10.39 -1.66 -21.31
N SER A 135 -9.53 -1.73 -20.29
CA SER A 135 -8.07 -1.64 -20.45
C SER A 135 -7.43 -2.96 -20.86
N PHE A 136 -7.94 -4.07 -20.34
CA PHE A 136 -7.42 -5.42 -20.50
C PHE A 136 -8.56 -6.42 -20.77
N PRO A 137 -9.30 -6.28 -21.88
CA PRO A 137 -10.50 -7.08 -22.13
C PRO A 137 -10.24 -8.59 -22.11
N TYR A 138 -9.05 -9.03 -22.51
CA TYR A 138 -8.65 -10.44 -22.53
C TYR A 138 -8.51 -11.07 -21.13
N LEU A 139 -8.35 -10.27 -20.06
CA LEU A 139 -8.34 -10.76 -18.68
C LEU A 139 -9.75 -11.12 -18.17
N VAL A 140 -10.78 -10.63 -18.84
CA VAL A 140 -12.19 -10.81 -18.46
C VAL A 140 -12.92 -11.71 -19.45
N LEU A 141 -12.68 -11.51 -20.76
CA LEU A 141 -13.34 -12.19 -21.86
C LEU A 141 -12.33 -13.06 -22.60
N LYS A 142 -12.49 -14.38 -22.51
CA LYS A 142 -11.57 -15.35 -23.15
C LYS A 142 -11.59 -15.21 -24.68
N GLU A 143 -12.67 -14.70 -25.26
CA GLU A 143 -12.82 -14.43 -26.69
C GLU A 143 -11.91 -13.30 -27.19
N CYS A 144 -11.47 -12.42 -26.29
CA CYS A 144 -10.54 -11.33 -26.62
C CYS A 144 -9.08 -11.78 -26.54
N ALA A 145 -8.79 -13.03 -26.14
CA ALA A 145 -7.45 -13.58 -26.16
C ALA A 145 -7.05 -13.98 -27.59
N SER A 146 -5.78 -13.80 -27.95
CA SER A 146 -5.24 -14.16 -29.28
C SER A 146 -5.14 -15.68 -29.52
N GLY A 147 -5.61 -16.51 -28.59
CA GLY A 147 -5.66 -17.97 -28.68
C GLY A 147 -4.33 -18.70 -28.42
N GLY A 148 -3.20 -17.99 -28.42
CA GLY A 148 -1.85 -18.58 -28.25
C GLY A 148 -1.07 -18.14 -27.00
N GLY A 149 -1.62 -17.23 -26.18
CA GLY A 149 -0.96 -16.72 -24.98
C GLY A 149 -1.53 -17.29 -23.68
N ASP A 150 -0.66 -17.46 -22.67
CA ASP A 150 -1.03 -17.98 -21.36
C ASP A 150 -1.78 -16.95 -20.49
N VAL A 151 -3.08 -16.75 -20.70
CA VAL A 151 -3.88 -15.75 -19.96
C VAL A 151 -4.11 -16.19 -18.50
N PRO A 152 -4.03 -15.29 -17.50
CA PRO A 152 -4.36 -15.65 -16.13
C PRO A 152 -5.83 -16.06 -15.97
N GLU A 153 -6.10 -16.95 -15.01
CA GLU A 153 -7.48 -17.35 -14.68
C GLU A 153 -7.95 -16.63 -13.41
N PHE A 154 -8.98 -15.80 -13.55
CA PHE A 154 -9.52 -15.01 -12.45
C PHE A 154 -10.97 -15.34 -12.17
N LYS A 155 -11.32 -15.28 -10.88
CA LYS A 155 -12.70 -15.23 -10.42
C LYS A 155 -12.98 -13.84 -9.87
N TRP A 156 -13.84 -13.10 -10.57
CA TRP A 156 -14.13 -11.71 -10.28
C TRP A 156 -15.25 -11.57 -9.25
N HIS A 157 -15.02 -10.75 -8.23
CA HIS A 157 -15.98 -10.43 -7.17
C HIS A 157 -16.17 -8.92 -7.08
N VAL A 158 -17.36 -8.45 -7.41
CA VAL A 158 -17.71 -7.04 -7.24
C VAL A 158 -18.12 -6.82 -5.79
N ILE A 159 -17.38 -5.97 -5.09
CA ILE A 159 -17.62 -5.59 -3.69
C ILE A 159 -18.16 -4.16 -3.62
N SER A 160 -18.91 -3.86 -2.57
CA SER A 160 -19.61 -2.59 -2.39
C SER A 160 -19.14 -1.86 -1.13
N ASP A 161 -19.17 -0.54 -1.17
CA ASP A 161 -18.78 0.33 -0.05
C ASP A 161 -19.49 -0.05 1.26
N GLN A 162 -18.72 -0.15 2.35
CA GLN A 162 -19.19 -0.44 3.72
C GLN A 162 -19.91 -1.80 3.90
N ILE A 163 -19.96 -2.66 2.87
CA ILE A 163 -20.56 -3.99 2.97
C ILE A 163 -19.45 -5.02 3.29
N PRO A 164 -19.45 -5.63 4.50
CA PRO A 164 -18.46 -6.64 4.84
C PRO A 164 -18.67 -7.94 4.05
N PHE A 165 -17.58 -8.62 3.74
CA PHE A 165 -17.58 -9.94 3.11
C PHE A 165 -16.50 -10.83 3.73
N GLU A 166 -16.62 -12.14 3.50
CA GLU A 166 -15.64 -13.15 3.89
C GLU A 166 -14.90 -13.66 2.66
N ILE A 167 -13.56 -13.75 2.72
CA ILE A 167 -12.75 -14.27 1.61
C ILE A 167 -12.90 -15.79 1.59
N ASN A 168 -13.45 -16.36 0.53
CA ASN A 168 -13.46 -17.82 0.24
C ASN A 168 -13.78 -18.72 1.45
N ASP A 169 -14.75 -18.33 2.29
CA ASP A 169 -15.12 -19.03 3.52
C ASP A 169 -13.93 -19.27 4.49
N THR A 170 -12.88 -18.46 4.45
CA THR A 170 -11.67 -18.65 5.28
C THR A 170 -11.83 -18.20 6.73
N GLY A 171 -12.92 -17.52 7.07
CA GLY A 171 -13.11 -16.78 8.33
C GLY A 171 -12.46 -15.40 8.34
N ILE A 172 -11.74 -15.01 7.28
CA ILE A 172 -11.11 -13.69 7.17
C ILE A 172 -12.13 -12.71 6.59
N HIS A 173 -12.55 -11.76 7.43
CA HIS A 173 -13.54 -10.76 7.07
C HIS A 173 -12.86 -9.47 6.59
N VAL A 174 -13.38 -8.89 5.52
CA VAL A 174 -12.94 -7.61 4.97
C VAL A 174 -14.13 -6.68 4.88
N THR A 175 -13.95 -5.43 5.30
CA THR A 175 -14.92 -4.35 5.09
C THR A 175 -14.25 -3.26 4.25
N PRO A 176 -14.63 -3.09 2.97
CA PRO A 176 -14.17 -1.97 2.18
C PRO A 176 -14.85 -0.68 2.67
N PHE A 177 -14.16 0.45 2.50
CA PHE A 177 -14.73 1.77 2.73
C PHE A 177 -14.13 2.78 1.75
N SER A 178 -14.96 3.67 1.20
CA SER A 178 -14.50 4.67 0.23
C SER A 178 -13.68 5.79 0.88
N VAL A 179 -12.64 6.22 0.18
CA VAL A 179 -11.87 7.44 0.42
C VAL A 179 -11.81 8.24 -0.87
N HIS A 180 -11.61 9.56 -0.76
CA HIS A 180 -11.42 10.40 -1.94
C HIS A 180 -9.96 10.35 -2.37
N HIS A 181 -9.68 10.13 -3.64
CA HIS A 181 -8.36 10.15 -4.25
C HIS A 181 -8.29 11.22 -5.34
N GLY A 182 -8.50 12.48 -4.94
CA GLY A 182 -8.60 13.60 -5.85
C GLY A 182 -9.93 13.63 -6.60
N PHE A 183 -9.87 14.01 -7.87
CA PHE A 183 -11.06 14.29 -8.68
C PHE A 183 -11.13 13.42 -9.92
N CYS A 184 -12.34 13.01 -10.29
CA CYS A 184 -12.56 12.26 -11.51
C CYS A 184 -12.25 13.17 -12.73
N PRO A 185 -11.47 12.71 -13.73
CA PRO A 185 -11.21 13.49 -14.94
C PRO A 185 -12.52 13.82 -15.67
N LEU A 186 -12.71 15.05 -16.16
CA LEU A 186 -13.94 15.52 -16.82
C LEU A 186 -14.48 14.59 -17.94
N ASN A 187 -13.63 13.76 -18.54
CA ASN A 187 -14.01 12.84 -19.62
C ASN A 187 -14.75 11.56 -19.16
N SER A 188 -14.82 11.26 -17.86
CA SER A 188 -15.60 10.15 -17.31
C SER A 188 -17.09 10.48 -17.16
N LEU A 189 -17.49 11.76 -17.27
CA LEU A 189 -18.89 12.21 -17.34
C LEU A 189 -19.57 11.89 -18.69
N ARG A 190 -19.03 10.95 -19.48
CA ARG A 190 -19.63 10.51 -20.74
C ARG A 190 -20.77 9.50 -20.57
N ASP A 191 -21.17 9.19 -19.34
CA ASP A 191 -22.52 8.69 -19.08
C ASP A 191 -23.51 9.86 -19.14
N HIS A 192 -24.11 10.03 -20.34
CA HIS A 192 -25.43 10.62 -20.65
C HIS A 192 -25.51 11.62 -21.81
N LEU A 193 -24.44 11.93 -22.56
CA LEU A 193 -24.57 12.81 -23.73
C LEU A 193 -23.92 12.20 -24.98
N HIS A 194 -24.73 11.50 -25.77
CA HIS A 194 -24.53 11.37 -27.21
C HIS A 194 -24.57 12.77 -27.85
N ARG A 195 -23.43 13.47 -27.92
CA ARG A 195 -23.19 14.51 -28.94
C ARG A 195 -21.73 14.46 -29.43
N SER A 196 -21.61 14.46 -30.75
CA SER A 196 -20.37 14.42 -31.53
C SER A 196 -19.36 15.51 -31.15
N PRO A 197 -18.06 15.34 -31.46
CA PRO A 197 -17.02 16.24 -31.01
C PRO A 197 -16.95 17.48 -31.90
N SER A 198 -16.95 18.65 -31.26
CA SER A 198 -16.43 19.89 -31.81
C SER A 198 -15.70 20.56 -30.66
N PHE A 199 -14.39 20.38 -30.58
CA PHE A 199 -13.56 21.11 -29.62
C PHE A 199 -13.08 22.40 -30.27
N PRO A 200 -13.37 23.58 -29.70
CA PRO A 200 -12.43 24.69 -29.70
C PRO A 200 -11.52 24.55 -28.48
N LEU A 201 -10.22 24.76 -28.68
CA LEU A 201 -9.26 25.08 -27.63
C LEU A 201 -9.82 26.26 -26.81
N LEU A 202 -10.04 26.06 -25.51
CA LEU A 202 -10.34 27.15 -24.59
C LEU A 202 -9.23 27.26 -23.57
N ASP A 203 -8.54 28.41 -23.66
CA ASP A 203 -7.77 29.04 -22.61
C ASP A 203 -8.61 29.16 -21.32
N GLU A 204 -7.94 28.95 -20.19
CA GLU A 204 -8.34 29.26 -18.82
C GLU A 204 -9.75 28.82 -18.38
N ALA A 205 -9.84 27.63 -17.77
CA ALA A 205 -11.06 27.21 -17.09
C ALA A 205 -11.36 28.11 -15.87
N PRO A 206 -12.56 28.72 -15.77
CA PRO A 206 -12.92 29.57 -14.65
C PRO A 206 -13.05 28.77 -13.35
N SER A 207 -12.76 29.41 -12.22
CA SER A 207 -12.75 28.85 -10.86
C SER A 207 -14.04 28.12 -10.45
N GLN A 208 -15.18 28.41 -11.07
CA GLN A 208 -16.46 27.72 -10.85
C GLN A 208 -16.51 26.28 -11.41
N VAL A 209 -15.59 25.89 -12.30
CA VAL A 209 -15.53 24.51 -12.86
C VAL A 209 -14.92 23.50 -11.86
N LEU A 210 -14.20 23.98 -10.84
CA LEU A 210 -13.62 23.12 -9.79
C LEU A 210 -14.66 22.61 -8.79
N GLU A 211 -15.75 23.36 -8.55
CA GLU A 211 -16.80 23.01 -7.57
C GLU A 211 -17.69 21.83 -8.01
N GLN A 212 -17.68 21.44 -9.28
CA GLN A 212 -18.56 20.39 -9.81
C GLN A 212 -17.87 19.04 -10.06
N ARG A 213 -16.59 18.90 -9.70
CA ARG A 213 -15.87 17.64 -9.93
C ARG A 213 -16.20 16.62 -8.86
N LYS A 214 -16.83 15.51 -9.26
CA LYS A 214 -17.04 14.36 -8.37
C LYS A 214 -15.68 13.82 -7.90
N PRO A 215 -15.55 13.45 -6.61
CA PRO A 215 -14.33 12.82 -6.13
C PRO A 215 -14.08 11.51 -6.88
N PHE A 216 -12.83 11.24 -7.21
CA PHE A 216 -12.44 9.89 -7.63
C PHE A 216 -12.35 9.03 -6.37
N LEU A 217 -13.02 7.88 -6.36
CA LEU A 217 -13.08 7.01 -5.18
C LEU A 217 -12.02 5.93 -5.25
N SER A 218 -11.35 5.70 -4.12
CA SER A 218 -10.49 4.56 -3.87
C SER A 218 -11.03 3.81 -2.65
N PHE A 219 -10.87 2.49 -2.59
CA PHE A 219 -11.19 1.72 -1.39
C PHE A 219 -10.01 1.67 -0.43
N GLY A 220 -10.29 2.02 0.83
CA GLY A 220 -9.56 1.49 1.97
C GLY A 220 -10.17 0.16 2.41
N PHE A 221 -9.39 -0.64 3.13
CA PHE A 221 -9.81 -1.94 3.63
C PHE A 221 -9.60 -2.07 5.13
N LYS A 222 -10.65 -2.45 5.85
CA LYS A 222 -10.53 -2.96 7.22
C LYS A 222 -10.53 -4.49 7.16
N ILE A 223 -9.42 -5.10 7.56
CA ILE A 223 -9.23 -6.56 7.50
C ILE A 223 -9.23 -7.11 8.92
N SER A 224 -10.28 -7.89 9.20
CA SER A 224 -10.63 -8.33 10.56
C SER A 224 -10.62 -7.13 11.54
N ASN A 225 -10.27 -7.36 12.80
CA ASN A 225 -9.96 -6.30 13.76
C ASN A 225 -8.46 -6.03 13.89
N GLN A 226 -7.65 -6.40 12.88
CA GLN A 226 -6.18 -6.36 12.97
C GLN A 226 -5.53 -5.26 12.13
N LEU A 227 -6.16 -4.86 11.03
CA LEU A 227 -5.57 -3.95 10.05
C LEU A 227 -6.60 -2.97 9.48
N VAL A 228 -6.21 -1.70 9.39
CA VAL A 228 -6.83 -0.69 8.53
C VAL A 228 -5.79 -0.28 7.48
N TYR A 229 -6.12 -0.45 6.21
CA TYR A 229 -5.27 -0.11 5.08
C TYR A 229 -5.91 1.01 4.26
N ILE A 230 -5.21 2.14 4.14
CA ILE A 230 -5.64 3.30 3.38
C ILE A 230 -4.45 3.75 2.53
N SER A 231 -4.48 3.45 1.24
CA SER A 231 -3.58 4.05 0.25
C SER A 231 -4.33 5.07 -0.59
N ASP A 232 -3.58 5.93 -1.30
CA ASP A 232 -4.13 6.79 -2.35
C ASP A 232 -5.34 7.60 -1.88
N ALA A 233 -5.14 8.47 -0.88
CA ALA A 233 -6.24 9.16 -0.22
C ALA A 233 -5.92 10.63 0.03
N SER A 234 -6.80 11.51 -0.42
CA SER A 234 -6.82 12.96 -0.16
C SER A 234 -7.79 13.37 0.94
N HIS A 235 -8.82 12.55 1.20
CA HIS A 235 -9.83 12.80 2.22
C HIS A 235 -10.55 11.50 2.61
N ILE A 236 -10.95 11.38 3.88
CA ILE A 236 -11.78 10.27 4.38
C ILE A 236 -13.16 10.86 4.70
N PRO A 237 -14.21 10.48 3.96
CA PRO A 237 -15.60 10.89 4.24
C PRO A 237 -16.04 10.51 5.66
N GLU A 238 -16.96 11.28 6.25
CA GLU A 238 -17.41 11.04 7.63
C GLU A 238 -18.11 9.68 7.79
N GLU A 239 -18.82 9.22 6.77
CA GLU A 239 -19.44 7.90 6.72
C GLU A 239 -18.42 6.74 6.84
N SER A 240 -17.23 6.89 6.25
CA SER A 240 -16.18 5.86 6.26
C SER A 240 -15.60 5.64 7.66
N TRP A 241 -15.69 6.64 8.55
CA TRP A 241 -15.24 6.50 9.93
C TRP A 241 -16.06 5.49 10.74
N ASN A 242 -17.30 5.21 10.33
CA ASN A 242 -18.12 4.15 10.96
C ASN A 242 -17.52 2.74 10.78
N VAL A 243 -16.72 2.54 9.73
CA VAL A 243 -15.98 1.31 9.48
C VAL A 243 -14.62 1.36 10.16
N ILE A 244 -13.88 2.47 9.98
CA ILE A 244 -12.49 2.62 10.44
C ILE A 244 -12.39 2.53 11.97
N THR A 245 -13.25 3.27 12.68
CA THR A 245 -13.17 3.36 14.14
C THR A 245 -13.62 2.04 14.80
N PRO A 246 -12.86 1.50 15.75
CA PRO A 246 -13.29 0.33 16.53
C PRO A 246 -14.61 0.61 17.26
N LYS A 247 -15.60 -0.29 17.15
CA LYS A 247 -16.88 -0.18 17.86
C LYS A 247 -16.80 -0.57 19.34
N THR A 248 -15.74 -1.26 19.74
CA THR A 248 -15.47 -1.72 21.10
C THR A 248 -14.25 -1.00 21.67
N SER A 249 -14.10 -0.99 23.00
CA SER A 249 -12.90 -0.49 23.69
C SER A 249 -11.66 -1.28 23.29
N GLY A 250 -10.99 -0.83 22.22
CA GLY A 250 -9.81 -1.45 21.65
C GLY A 250 -9.23 -0.56 20.55
N HIS A 251 -7.95 -0.76 20.28
CA HIS A 251 -7.22 -0.05 19.22
C HIS A 251 -7.01 -0.97 18.03
N VAL A 252 -6.98 -0.41 16.82
CA VAL A 252 -6.55 -1.17 15.64
C VAL A 252 -5.05 -1.49 15.82
N PRO A 253 -4.61 -2.75 15.74
CA PRO A 253 -3.19 -3.09 15.89
C PRO A 253 -2.31 -2.38 14.86
N VAL A 254 -2.67 -2.46 13.57
CA VAL A 254 -1.88 -1.89 12.47
C VAL A 254 -2.74 -0.95 11.63
N CYS A 255 -2.25 0.25 11.39
CA CYS A 255 -2.76 1.16 10.38
C CYS A 255 -1.69 1.36 9.29
N VAL A 256 -2.09 1.25 8.03
CA VAL A 256 -1.29 1.68 6.87
C VAL A 256 -1.98 2.89 6.25
N LEU A 257 -1.23 3.95 6.01
CA LEU A 257 -1.78 5.24 5.63
C LEU A 257 -0.99 5.94 4.53
N ASP A 258 -1.71 6.47 3.55
CA ASP A 258 -1.19 7.32 2.49
C ASP A 258 -0.44 8.54 3.05
N CYS A 259 0.72 8.82 2.46
CA CYS A 259 1.54 10.00 2.71
C CYS A 259 2.47 10.23 1.51
N LEU A 260 2.03 11.06 0.57
CA LEU A 260 2.80 11.33 -0.63
C LEU A 260 4.06 12.14 -0.35
N GLN A 261 3.90 13.27 0.34
CA GLN A 261 4.97 14.26 0.54
C GLN A 261 4.66 15.21 1.72
N LEU A 262 5.48 16.23 1.93
CA LEU A 262 5.31 17.21 3.00
C LEU A 262 4.35 18.35 2.60
N GLU A 263 4.41 18.75 1.33
CA GLU A 263 3.58 19.80 0.74
C GLU A 263 2.18 19.28 0.31
N PRO A 264 1.17 20.15 0.22
CA PRO A 264 -0.16 19.78 -0.25
C PRO A 264 -0.16 19.10 -1.63
N HIS A 265 -1.08 18.16 -1.81
CA HIS A 265 -1.33 17.51 -3.09
C HIS A 265 -2.84 17.31 -3.27
N THR A 266 -3.31 17.32 -4.51
CA THR A 266 -4.76 17.25 -4.80
C THR A 266 -5.36 15.87 -4.52
N SER A 267 -4.57 14.80 -4.72
CA SER A 267 -5.07 13.42 -4.70
C SER A 267 -4.55 12.57 -3.54
N HIS A 268 -3.65 13.11 -2.72
CA HIS A 268 -2.98 12.37 -1.64
C HIS A 268 -2.85 13.21 -0.38
N PHE A 269 -2.70 12.54 0.75
CA PHE A 269 -2.37 13.17 1.99
C PHE A 269 -0.92 13.63 1.96
N ARG A 270 -0.71 14.82 2.51
CA ARG A 270 0.59 15.23 3.01
C ARG A 270 0.82 14.68 4.41
N LEU A 271 2.06 14.60 4.85
CA LEU A 271 2.44 14.05 6.17
C LEU A 271 1.60 14.62 7.32
N ALA A 272 1.33 15.92 7.33
CA ALA A 272 0.53 16.55 8.38
C ALA A 272 -0.90 16.00 8.46
N GLN A 273 -1.54 15.76 7.30
CA GLN A 273 -2.86 15.16 7.24
C GLN A 273 -2.82 13.70 7.67
N SER A 274 -1.80 12.95 7.23
CA SER A 274 -1.61 11.56 7.65
C SER A 274 -1.43 11.45 9.17
N VAL A 275 -0.70 12.38 9.80
CA VAL A 275 -0.56 12.42 11.27
C VAL A 275 -1.90 12.71 11.97
N SER A 276 -2.70 13.66 11.47
CA SER A 276 -4.03 13.94 12.03
C SER A 276 -4.99 12.75 11.90
N VAL A 277 -4.98 12.07 10.76
CA VAL A 277 -5.75 10.83 10.54
C VAL A 277 -5.26 9.72 11.47
N ALA A 278 -3.95 9.52 11.59
CA ALA A 278 -3.37 8.52 12.48
C ALA A 278 -3.74 8.75 13.96
N ARG A 279 -3.78 10.02 14.41
CA ARG A 279 -4.27 10.38 15.75
C ARG A 279 -5.74 9.99 15.95
N ARG A 280 -6.60 10.23 14.96
CA ARG A 280 -8.03 9.86 15.02
C ARG A 280 -8.24 8.34 15.00
N ILE A 281 -7.46 7.60 14.22
CA ILE A 281 -7.52 6.12 14.17
C ILE A 281 -6.98 5.53 15.48
N CYS A 282 -5.96 6.14 16.06
CA CYS A 282 -5.33 5.71 17.32
C CYS A 282 -4.90 4.23 17.28
N ALA A 283 -4.20 3.83 16.21
CA ALA A 283 -3.67 2.48 16.06
C ALA A 283 -2.42 2.25 16.92
N THR A 284 -2.14 0.98 17.29
CA THR A 284 -0.92 0.62 18.04
C THR A 284 0.34 0.97 17.25
N ARG A 285 0.36 0.68 15.95
CA ARG A 285 1.41 1.11 15.02
C ARG A 285 0.81 1.63 13.72
N THR A 286 1.20 2.85 13.33
CA THR A 286 0.90 3.41 12.01
C THR A 286 2.12 3.38 11.11
N TYR A 287 1.97 2.82 9.91
CA TYR A 287 2.98 2.81 8.87
C TYR A 287 2.52 3.67 7.70
N LEU A 288 3.39 4.59 7.28
CA LEU A 288 3.10 5.44 6.12
C LEU A 288 3.49 4.72 4.81
N THR A 289 2.79 5.00 3.71
CA THR A 289 3.09 4.49 2.36
C THR A 289 2.80 5.55 1.29
N GLY A 290 3.22 5.32 0.05
CA GLY A 290 2.93 6.20 -1.09
C GLY A 290 3.94 7.34 -1.27
N PHE A 291 5.14 7.24 -0.70
CA PHE A 291 6.08 8.36 -0.62
C PHE A 291 6.76 8.70 -1.94
N CYS A 292 6.84 9.99 -2.27
CA CYS A 292 7.64 10.52 -3.38
C CYS A 292 9.10 10.78 -2.98
N HIS A 293 9.93 11.20 -3.93
CA HIS A 293 11.36 11.43 -3.72
C HIS A 293 11.74 12.70 -2.92
N ALA A 294 10.77 13.47 -2.41
CA ALA A 294 11.01 14.74 -1.74
C ALA A 294 11.82 14.61 -0.42
N ALA A 295 11.64 13.49 0.28
CA ALA A 295 12.38 13.17 1.49
C ALA A 295 12.88 11.73 1.48
N THR A 296 14.06 11.52 2.07
CA THR A 296 14.63 10.18 2.24
C THR A 296 13.86 9.41 3.31
N HIS A 297 13.99 8.09 3.29
CA HIS A 297 13.39 7.23 4.30
C HIS A 297 13.82 7.63 5.72
N GLU A 298 15.12 7.93 5.93
CA GLU A 298 15.64 8.37 7.24
C GLU A 298 15.06 9.71 7.69
N GLU A 299 14.81 10.64 6.75
CA GLU A 299 14.15 11.90 7.07
C GLU A 299 12.70 11.65 7.54
N TYR A 300 11.96 10.73 6.91
CA TYR A 300 10.65 10.31 7.39
C TYR A 300 10.71 9.58 8.74
N VAL A 301 11.76 8.81 9.03
CA VAL A 301 11.98 8.21 10.35
C VAL A 301 12.13 9.30 11.40
N SER A 302 13.00 10.30 11.18
CA SER A 302 13.18 11.43 12.09
C SER A 302 11.87 12.20 12.31
N MET A 303 11.11 12.46 11.23
CA MET A 303 9.81 13.13 11.31
C MET A 303 8.81 12.33 12.17
N GLY A 304 8.73 11.01 11.97
CA GLY A 304 7.87 10.14 12.77
C GLY A 304 8.31 10.03 14.24
N GLU A 305 9.62 10.10 14.52
CA GLU A 305 10.15 10.16 15.89
C GLU A 305 9.74 11.44 16.61
N ILE A 306 9.80 12.59 15.92
CA ILE A 306 9.34 13.88 16.46
C ILE A 306 7.84 13.84 16.76
N VAL A 307 7.03 13.30 15.87
CA VAL A 307 5.58 13.09 16.10
C VAL A 307 5.33 12.18 17.30
N GLY A 308 6.21 11.20 17.54
CA GLY A 308 6.21 10.35 18.72
C GLY A 308 6.75 10.99 20.00
N GLY A 309 7.11 12.27 19.98
CA GLY A 309 7.59 13.02 21.14
C GLY A 309 9.11 13.04 21.32
N ALA A 310 9.89 12.52 20.37
CA ALA A 310 11.35 12.60 20.45
C ALA A 310 11.86 14.04 20.26
N LEU A 311 12.88 14.41 21.03
CA LEU A 311 13.62 15.66 20.84
C LEU A 311 14.75 15.44 19.85
N LYS A 312 14.86 16.31 18.84
CA LYS A 312 15.94 16.32 17.85
C LYS A 312 16.82 17.56 18.00
N ALA A 313 18.06 17.47 17.54
CA ALA A 313 18.98 18.60 17.57
C ALA A 313 18.41 19.78 16.76
N GLN A 314 18.69 21.01 17.19
CA GLN A 314 18.15 22.21 16.55
C GLN A 314 18.47 22.29 15.04
N GLY A 315 19.67 21.85 14.64
CA GLY A 315 20.07 21.80 13.22
C GLY A 315 19.28 20.79 12.39
N GLU A 316 18.95 19.62 12.96
CA GLU A 316 18.12 18.60 12.30
C GLU A 316 16.68 19.10 12.13
N MET A 317 16.12 19.71 13.18
CA MET A 317 14.80 20.36 13.10
C MET A 317 14.77 21.47 12.04
N ALA A 318 15.79 22.32 12.00
CA ALA A 318 15.87 23.40 11.01
C ALA A 318 15.92 22.84 9.56
N ALA A 319 16.66 21.76 9.33
CA ALA A 319 16.73 21.12 8.02
C ALA A 319 15.40 20.51 7.59
N LEU A 320 14.67 19.87 8.50
CA LEU A 320 13.33 19.31 8.21
C LEU A 320 12.31 20.43 7.95
N ASN A 321 12.32 21.48 8.76
CA ASN A 321 11.42 22.63 8.58
C ASN A 321 11.67 23.33 7.24
N ALA A 322 12.93 23.46 6.82
CA ALA A 322 13.29 24.01 5.50
C ALA A 322 12.75 23.19 4.32
N LYS A 323 12.43 21.90 4.54
CA LYS A 323 11.79 21.01 3.56
C LYS A 323 10.26 21.03 3.62
N GLY A 324 9.66 21.88 4.47
CA GLY A 324 8.20 21.96 4.64
C GLY A 324 7.63 21.05 5.73
N PHE A 325 8.47 20.47 6.60
CA PHE A 325 7.97 19.71 7.74
C PHE A 325 7.23 20.64 8.72
N SER A 326 5.93 20.42 8.86
CA SER A 326 5.09 21.11 9.81
C SER A 326 3.90 20.24 10.19
N VAL A 327 3.75 19.97 11.49
CA VAL A 327 2.69 19.14 12.06
C VAL A 327 2.11 19.83 13.27
N GLU A 328 0.78 19.80 13.39
CA GLU A 328 0.09 20.36 14.55
C GLU A 328 0.50 19.62 15.83
N LYS A 329 0.65 20.39 16.91
CA LYS A 329 0.88 19.83 18.23
C LYS A 329 -0.35 19.03 18.65
N GLY A 330 -0.14 17.83 19.17
CA GLY A 330 -1.19 16.94 19.63
C GLY A 330 -0.58 15.73 20.32
N ASP A 331 -1.39 14.73 20.60
CA ASP A 331 -0.95 13.51 21.28
C ASP A 331 0.19 12.82 20.51
N ALA A 332 1.16 12.32 21.28
CA ALA A 332 2.26 11.55 20.75
C ALA A 332 1.73 10.20 20.27
N ILE A 333 2.05 9.84 19.03
CA ILE A 333 1.64 8.58 18.41
C ILE A 333 2.84 7.87 17.79
N TRP A 334 2.78 6.55 17.72
CA TRP A 334 3.78 5.78 16.99
C TRP A 334 3.45 5.77 15.50
N ILE A 335 4.32 6.40 14.70
CA ILE A 335 4.20 6.48 13.24
C ILE A 335 5.57 6.37 12.58
N ARG A 336 5.74 5.48 11.60
CA ARG A 336 7.01 5.32 10.88
C ARG A 336 6.79 5.12 9.37
N PRO A 337 7.75 5.50 8.52
CA PRO A 337 7.64 5.17 7.11
C PRO A 337 7.73 3.66 6.90
N ALA A 338 6.96 3.09 5.97
CA ALA A 338 7.24 1.76 5.48
C ALA A 338 8.44 1.78 4.51
N HIS A 339 8.96 0.59 4.21
CA HIS A 339 9.82 0.36 3.05
C HIS A 339 9.46 -0.98 2.42
N ASP A 340 9.83 -1.16 1.15
CA ASP A 340 9.62 -2.42 0.44
C ASP A 340 10.25 -3.59 1.21
N GLY A 341 9.52 -4.68 1.34
CA GLY A 341 9.90 -5.86 2.12
C GLY A 341 9.81 -5.69 3.64
N LEU A 342 9.30 -4.58 4.18
CA LEU A 342 9.04 -4.49 5.62
C LEU A 342 7.98 -5.54 6.00
N ARG A 343 8.31 -6.42 6.97
CA ARG A 343 7.37 -7.38 7.55
C ARG A 343 6.96 -6.96 8.94
N VAL A 344 5.66 -6.89 9.16
CA VAL A 344 5.00 -6.58 10.43
C VAL A 344 4.24 -7.83 10.87
N THR A 345 4.33 -8.19 12.15
CA THR A 345 3.60 -9.30 12.74
C THR A 345 2.73 -8.79 13.88
N VAL A 346 1.51 -9.32 13.93
CA VAL A 346 0.56 -9.14 15.03
C VAL A 346 0.26 -10.49 15.63
N ASP A 347 0.56 -10.65 16.92
CA ASP A 347 0.31 -11.87 17.70
C ASP A 347 -0.19 -11.47 19.08
N ASP A 348 -1.34 -12.00 19.50
CA ASP A 348 -2.01 -11.66 20.76
C ASP A 348 -2.08 -10.14 21.05
N GLY A 349 -2.34 -9.34 20.01
CA GLY A 349 -2.43 -7.88 20.10
C GLY A 349 -1.08 -7.15 20.19
N VAL A 350 0.03 -7.88 20.28
CA VAL A 350 1.39 -7.33 20.24
C VAL A 350 1.79 -7.13 18.79
N VAL A 351 2.27 -5.93 18.47
CA VAL A 351 2.77 -5.57 17.13
C VAL A 351 4.28 -5.40 17.17
N TRP A 352 4.97 -6.05 16.24
CA TRP A 352 6.40 -5.84 16.01
C TRP A 352 6.74 -5.92 14.53
N ASP A 353 7.88 -5.32 14.16
CA ASP A 353 8.44 -5.40 12.82
C ASP A 353 9.96 -5.55 12.87
N GLU A 354 10.54 -5.88 11.72
CA GLU A 354 11.97 -6.22 11.61
C GLU A 354 12.90 -5.00 11.62
N THR A 355 12.36 -3.79 11.44
CA THR A 355 13.15 -2.57 11.19
C THR A 355 13.15 -1.64 12.40
N TYR A 356 11.99 -1.34 12.97
CA TYR A 356 11.76 -0.46 14.10
C TYR A 356 11.50 -1.27 15.37
N LEU A 357 12.53 -2.03 15.77
CA LEU A 357 12.50 -2.83 16.99
C LEU A 357 12.09 -1.96 18.20
N ASN A 358 11.20 -2.49 19.04
CA ASN A 358 10.75 -1.83 20.26
C ASN A 358 11.95 -1.48 21.15
N GLN A 359 12.21 -0.19 21.38
CA GLN A 359 13.20 0.26 22.39
C GLN A 359 12.85 -0.28 23.79
N SER A 360 11.57 -0.59 24.07
CA SER A 360 11.10 -1.18 25.32
C SER A 360 11.40 -2.68 25.49
N PHE A 361 11.89 -3.38 24.45
CA PHE A 361 12.23 -4.81 24.52
C PHE A 361 13.68 -5.10 24.92
N GLN A 362 14.53 -4.08 25.08
CA GLN A 362 15.89 -4.27 25.59
C GLN A 362 15.93 -4.70 27.08
N GLY A 363 14.79 -4.71 27.79
CA GLY A 363 14.73 -5.06 29.22
C GLY A 363 13.97 -6.34 29.61
N LYS A 364 13.21 -6.98 28.72
CA LYS A 364 12.42 -8.20 29.05
C LYS A 364 12.33 -9.16 27.87
N VAL A 365 13.45 -9.79 27.54
CA VAL A 365 13.42 -11.04 26.77
C VAL A 365 12.95 -12.15 27.70
N SER A 366 11.71 -12.60 27.51
CA SER A 366 11.33 -13.95 27.91
C SER A 366 12.15 -14.94 27.09
N TRP A 367 12.99 -15.72 27.76
CA TRP A 367 13.91 -16.72 27.20
C TRP A 367 13.26 -17.73 26.23
N ARG A 368 11.92 -17.81 26.18
CA ARG A 368 11.19 -18.69 25.26
C ARG A 368 11.10 -18.15 23.83
N GLY A 369 10.97 -16.84 23.63
CA GLY A 369 10.87 -16.24 22.29
C GLY A 369 12.20 -16.22 21.52
N TRP A 370 13.30 -16.00 22.23
CA TRP A 370 14.65 -16.02 21.66
C TRP A 370 15.08 -17.41 21.18
N HIS A 371 14.63 -18.48 21.84
CA HIS A 371 14.91 -19.84 21.38
C HIS A 371 14.18 -20.22 20.09
N ALA A 372 12.97 -19.70 19.84
CA ALA A 372 12.27 -19.92 18.58
C ALA A 372 13.01 -19.24 17.40
N TYR A 373 13.52 -18.03 17.62
CA TYR A 373 14.31 -17.28 16.65
C TYR A 373 15.68 -17.92 16.36
N LEU A 374 16.39 -18.39 17.39
CA LEU A 374 17.67 -19.10 17.22
C LEU A 374 17.48 -20.48 16.57
N LYS A 375 16.39 -21.20 16.86
CA LYS A 375 16.08 -22.48 16.21
C LYS A 375 15.77 -22.32 14.73
N SER A 376 15.10 -21.24 14.31
CA SER A 376 14.87 -20.98 12.88
C SER A 376 16.19 -20.66 12.15
N LEU A 377 17.10 -19.89 12.76
CA LEU A 377 18.42 -19.60 12.18
C LEU A 377 19.35 -20.83 12.11
N LEU A 378 19.30 -21.73 13.10
CA LEU A 378 20.10 -22.96 13.12
C LEU A 378 19.55 -24.02 12.16
N SER A 379 18.24 -24.05 11.93
CA SER A 379 17.59 -24.87 10.90
C SER A 379 18.08 -24.51 9.49
N TRP A 380 18.24 -23.22 9.20
CA TRP A 380 18.76 -22.74 7.91
C TRP A 380 20.23 -23.07 7.69
N LYS A 381 21.07 -22.98 8.73
CA LYS A 381 22.49 -23.38 8.61
C LYS A 381 22.65 -24.88 8.35
N ARG A 382 21.81 -25.75 8.93
CA ARG A 382 21.86 -27.20 8.65
C ARG A 382 21.38 -27.58 7.25
N LEU A 383 20.40 -26.87 6.70
CA LEU A 383 19.94 -27.07 5.32
C LEU A 383 20.99 -26.59 4.30
N ALA A 384 21.73 -25.52 4.59
CA ALA A 384 22.79 -25.02 3.72
C ALA A 384 24.04 -25.92 3.68
N THR A 385 24.28 -26.76 4.70
CA THR A 385 25.42 -27.71 4.71
C THR A 385 25.07 -29.09 4.12
N MET A 386 23.81 -29.33 3.76
CA MET A 386 23.36 -30.58 3.12
C MET A 386 23.20 -30.47 1.60
N LEU A 387 23.47 -29.29 1.02
CA LEU A 387 23.31 -29.01 -0.41
C LEU A 387 24.61 -28.51 -1.09
N PHE A 388 25.77 -28.89 -0.55
CA PHE A 388 27.07 -28.75 -1.23
C PHE A 388 27.81 -30.08 -1.26
#